data_AF-A0A1M6VWQ0-F1
#
_entry.id   AF-A0A1M6VWQ0-F1
#
_cell.length_a   1.000
_cell.length_b   1.000
_cell.length_c   1.000
_cell.angle_alpha   90.00
_cell.angle_beta   90.00
_cell.angle_gamma   90.00
#
_symmetry.space_group_name_H-M   'P 1'
#
loop_
_entity.id
_entity.type
_entity.pdbx_description
1 polymer ?
#
loop_
_entity_poly.entity_id
_entity_poly.type
_entity_poly.pdbx_seq_one_letter_code
_entity_poly.pdbx_strand_id
1 'polypeptide(L)' 'MSSAPNPQSDVDQLEAAADQAIEACGGNAREAVKALIVANTFLETDLEKLKAAVSMGYARGKLFETAKTLPRDRTDWYD' A
#
# COMPACT_ATOMS: atom_id res chain seq x y z
N MET A 1 -13.37 20.17 -1.06
CA MET A 1 -14.27 20.07 -2.22
C MET A 1 -13.76 18.91 -3.05
N SER A 2 -14.47 17.79 -3.06
CA SER A 2 -14.08 16.64 -3.89
C SER A 2 -14.36 17.01 -5.35
N SER A 3 -13.30 17.19 -6.14
CA SER A 3 -13.46 17.33 -7.58
C SER A 3 -14.03 16.02 -8.11
N ALA A 4 -15.15 16.09 -8.81
CA ALA A 4 -15.65 14.94 -9.55
C ALA A 4 -14.58 14.54 -10.60
N PRO A 5 -14.36 13.24 -10.85
CA PRO A 5 -13.47 12.80 -11.92
C PRO A 5 -13.98 13.35 -13.24
N ASN A 6 -13.14 14.07 -13.97
CA ASN A 6 -13.44 14.45 -15.35
C ASN A 6 -12.81 13.38 -16.25
N PRO A 7 -13.60 12.48 -16.86
CA PRO A 7 -13.08 11.31 -17.56
C PRO A 7 -12.10 11.68 -18.68
N GLN A 8 -12.34 12.82 -19.34
CA GLN A 8 -11.52 13.31 -20.43
C GLN A 8 -10.10 13.69 -19.95
N SER A 9 -10.01 14.39 -18.80
CA SER A 9 -8.70 14.79 -18.26
C SER A 9 -7.92 13.60 -17.71
N ASP A 10 -8.59 12.55 -17.26
CA ASP A 10 -7.94 11.35 -16.75
C ASP A 10 -7.31 10.54 -17.89
N VAL A 11 -8.01 10.48 -19.04
CA VAL A 11 -7.45 9.89 -20.27
C VAL A 11 -6.25 10.68 -20.77
N ASP A 12 -6.35 12.00 -20.85
CA ASP A 12 -5.23 12.85 -21.32
C ASP A 12 -3.99 12.73 -20.42
N GLN A 13 -4.21 12.65 -19.10
CA GLN A 13 -3.12 12.42 -18.13
C GLN A 13 -2.49 11.03 -18.30
N LEU A 14 -3.31 10.01 -18.57
CA LEU A 14 -2.84 8.64 -18.76
C LEU A 14 -2.00 8.51 -20.04
N GLU A 15 -2.45 9.12 -21.14
CA GLU A 15 -1.71 9.17 -22.40
C GLU A 15 -0.36 9.88 -22.20
N ALA A 16 -0.35 11.04 -21.55
CA ALA A 16 0.90 11.77 -21.28
C ALA A 16 1.87 10.98 -20.37
N ALA A 17 1.35 10.21 -19.41
CA ALA A 17 2.16 9.35 -18.56
C ALA A 17 2.72 8.14 -19.33
N ALA A 18 1.95 7.58 -20.27
CA ALA A 18 2.40 6.51 -21.14
C ALA A 18 3.54 6.97 -22.05
N ASP A 19 3.41 8.15 -22.66
CA ASP A 19 4.46 8.76 -23.48
C ASP A 19 5.75 8.95 -22.69
N GLN A 20 5.66 9.50 -21.47
CA GLN A 20 6.83 9.67 -20.58
C GLN A 20 7.50 8.34 -20.24
N ALA A 21 6.74 7.29 -19.98
CA ALA A 21 7.29 5.97 -19.69
C ALA A 21 8.00 5.35 -20.91
N ILE A 22 7.45 5.56 -22.11
CA ILE A 22 8.05 5.12 -23.37
C ILE A 22 9.35 5.88 -23.64
N GLU A 23 9.34 7.21 -23.48
CA GLU A 23 10.53 8.05 -23.62
C GLU A 23 11.65 7.65 -22.63
N ALA A 24 11.30 7.40 -21.38
CA ALA A 24 12.24 6.92 -20.36
C ALA A 24 12.88 5.56 -20.72
N CYS A 25 12.22 4.76 -21.56
CA CYS A 25 12.72 3.49 -22.07
C CYS A 25 13.33 3.60 -23.48
N GLY A 26 13.74 4.82 -23.88
CA GLY A 26 14.39 5.07 -25.17
C GLY A 26 13.46 4.90 -26.37
N GLY A 27 12.16 5.12 -26.18
CA GLY A 27 11.14 4.96 -27.23
C GLY A 27 10.66 3.53 -27.43
N ASN A 28 11.14 2.56 -26.63
CA ASN A 28 10.72 1.17 -26.76
C ASN A 28 9.53 0.85 -25.85
N ALA A 29 8.33 0.84 -26.41
CA ALA A 29 7.10 0.53 -25.68
C ALA A 29 7.10 -0.86 -25.02
N ARG A 30 7.79 -1.86 -25.61
CA ARG A 30 7.89 -3.20 -24.99
C ARG A 30 8.75 -3.17 -23.74
N GLU A 31 9.84 -2.41 -23.74
CA GLU A 31 10.68 -2.24 -22.54
C GLU A 31 9.95 -1.39 -21.48
N ALA A 32 9.20 -0.37 -21.88
CA ALA A 32 8.33 0.38 -20.97
C ALA A 32 7.32 -0.52 -20.26
N VAL A 33 6.61 -1.39 -20.99
CA VAL A 33 5.66 -2.35 -20.38
C VAL A 33 6.37 -3.30 -19.41
N LYS A 34 7.55 -3.83 -19.75
CA LYS A 34 8.31 -4.68 -18.82
C LYS A 34 8.70 -3.92 -17.55
N ALA A 35 9.18 -2.67 -17.69
CA ALA A 35 9.53 -1.82 -16.55
C ALA A 35 8.31 -1.54 -15.66
N LEU A 36 7.15 -1.23 -16.25
CA LEU A 36 5.91 -1.03 -15.51
C LEU A 36 5.47 -2.29 -14.76
N ILE A 37 5.59 -3.49 -15.36
CA ILE A 37 5.25 -4.74 -14.68
C ILE A 37 6.15 -4.94 -13.44
N VAL A 38 7.46 -4.75 -13.60
CA VAL A 38 8.41 -4.87 -12.48
C VAL A 38 8.11 -3.85 -11.38
N ALA A 39 7.84 -2.58 -11.76
CA ALA A 39 7.47 -1.53 -10.83
C ALA A 39 6.17 -1.84 -10.09
N ASN A 40 5.17 -2.39 -10.77
CA ASN A 40 3.90 -2.78 -10.17
C ASN A 40 4.11 -3.89 -9.13
N THR A 41 4.80 -4.97 -9.49
CA THR A 41 5.13 -6.06 -8.55
C THR A 41 5.90 -5.56 -7.31
N PHE A 42 6.79 -4.58 -7.50
CA PHE A 42 7.50 -3.94 -6.38
C PHE A 42 6.53 -3.18 -5.45
N LEU A 43 5.63 -2.37 -6.00
CA LEU A 43 4.64 -1.62 -5.22
C LEU A 43 3.65 -2.53 -4.49
N GLU A 44 3.19 -3.61 -5.14
CA GLU A 44 2.34 -4.62 -4.51
C GLU A 44 3.03 -5.26 -3.29
N THR A 45 4.31 -5.63 -3.45
CA THR A 45 5.13 -6.19 -2.38
C THR A 45 5.29 -5.21 -1.21
N ASP A 46 5.53 -3.93 -1.48
CA ASP A 46 5.68 -2.92 -0.43
C ASP A 46 4.36 -2.60 0.26
N LEU A 47 3.23 -2.63 -0.46
CA LEU A 47 1.91 -2.54 0.13
C LEU A 47 1.61 -3.72 1.06
N GLU A 48 1.99 -4.94 0.71
CA GLU A 48 1.85 -6.11 1.58
C GLU A 48 2.66 -5.96 2.86
N LYS A 49 3.93 -5.54 2.76
CA LYS A 49 4.77 -5.25 3.93
C LYS A 49 4.16 -4.18 4.82
N LEU A 50 3.65 -3.10 4.23
CA LEU A 50 3.02 -2.00 4.97
C LEU A 50 1.76 -2.48 5.69
N LYS A 51 0.89 -3.24 5.01
CA LYS A 51 -0.31 -3.84 5.62
C LYS A 51 0.05 -4.75 6.79
N ALA A 52 1.08 -5.58 6.66
CA ALA A 52 1.56 -6.44 7.72
C ALA A 52 2.09 -5.64 8.92
N ALA A 53 2.88 -4.58 8.68
CA ALA A 53 3.41 -3.70 9.71
C ALA A 53 2.30 -2.95 10.47
N VAL A 54 1.29 -2.44 9.75
CA VAL A 54 0.12 -1.77 10.36
C VAL A 54 -0.69 -2.76 11.19
N SER A 55 -0.93 -3.97 10.69
CA SER A 55 -1.63 -5.03 11.44
C SER A 55 -0.89 -5.41 12.73
N MET A 56 0.44 -5.61 12.64
CA MET A 56 1.29 -5.86 13.81
C MET A 56 1.23 -4.70 14.82
N GLY A 57 1.30 -3.45 14.34
CA GLY A 57 1.20 -2.26 15.19
C GLY A 57 -0.16 -2.15 15.89
N TYR A 58 -1.24 -2.40 15.16
CA TYR A 58 -2.60 -2.42 15.71
C TYR A 58 -2.77 -3.53 16.75
N ALA A 59 -2.32 -4.75 16.46
CA ALA A 59 -2.37 -5.88 17.39
C ALA A 59 -1.58 -5.58 18.68
N ARG A 60 -0.37 -5.00 18.56
CA ARG A 60 0.43 -4.58 19.72
C ARG A 60 -0.27 -3.50 20.55
N GLY A 61 -0.86 -2.49 19.91
CA GLY A 61 -1.65 -1.47 20.60
C GLY A 61 -2.81 -2.07 21.38
N LYS A 62 -3.58 -2.97 20.76
CA LYS A 62 -4.71 -3.66 21.40
C LYS A 62 -4.26 -4.50 22.59
N LEU A 63 -3.17 -5.27 22.45
CA LEU A 63 -2.59 -6.07 23.54
C LEU A 63 -2.12 -5.20 24.70
N PHE A 64 -1.50 -4.06 24.41
CA PHE A 64 -1.05 -3.11 25.44
C PHE A 64 -2.23 -2.50 26.20
N GLU A 65 -3.30 -2.10 25.50
CA GLU A 65 -4.53 -1.64 26.13
C GLU A 65 -5.19 -2.73 26.98
N THR A 66 -5.27 -3.97 26.47
CA THR A 66 -5.80 -5.09 27.28
C THR A 66 -4.94 -5.37 28.51
N ALA A 67 -3.61 -5.30 28.38
CA ALA A 67 -2.68 -5.47 29.51
C ALA A 67 -2.80 -4.37 30.57
N LYS A 68 -3.12 -3.12 30.19
CA LYS A 68 -3.43 -2.06 31.15
C LYS A 68 -4.72 -2.32 31.93
N THR A 69 -5.72 -2.90 31.27
CA THR A 69 -7.04 -3.15 31.87
C THR A 69 -7.11 -4.45 32.66
N LEU A 70 -6.15 -5.36 32.49
CA LEU A 70 -6.10 -6.62 33.23
C LEU A 70 -5.68 -6.37 34.69
N PRO A 71 -6.38 -6.96 35.68
CA PRO A 71 -5.95 -6.90 37.07
C PRO A 71 -4.59 -7.56 37.25
N ARG A 72 -3.68 -6.90 37.99
CA ARG A 72 -2.29 -7.33 38.20
C ARG A 72 -2.14 -8.59 39.05
N ASP A 73 -3.17 -8.94 39.80
CA ASP A 73 -3.30 -10.20 40.53
C ASP A 73 -4.39 -11.02 39.82
N ARG A 74 -3.95 -12.05 39.10
CA ARG A 74 -4.79 -12.97 38.34
C ARG A 74 -4.31 -14.38 38.67
N THR A 75 -4.39 -14.72 39.96
CA THR A 75 -3.94 -16.00 40.53
C THR A 75 -5.04 -17.09 40.47
N ASP A 76 -6.23 -16.79 39.97
CA ASP A 76 -7.43 -17.64 40.08
C ASP A 76 -7.69 -18.57 38.88
N TRP A 77 -6.72 -18.76 37.97
CA TRP A 77 -6.94 -19.57 36.77
C TRP A 77 -6.79 -21.09 36.97
N TYR A 78 -6.46 -21.56 38.17
CA TYR A 78 -6.31 -22.98 38.52
C TYR A 78 -6.82 -23.27 39.94
N ASP A 79 -8.07 -22.93 40.22
CA ASP A 79 -8.86 -23.48 41.34
C ASP A 79 -10.25 -23.93 40.84
#